data_AF-A0A7I7JYI6-F1
#
_entry.id   AF-A0A7I7JYI6-F1
#
_cell.length_a   1.000
_cell.length_b   1.000
_cell.length_c   1.000
_cell.angle_alpha   90.00
_cell.angle_beta   90.00
_cell.angle_gamma   90.00
#
_symmetry.space_group_name_H-M   'P 1'
#
loop_
_entity.id
_entity.type
_entity.pdbx_description
1 polymer ?
#
loop_
_entity_poly.entity_id
_entity_poly.type
_entity_poly.pdbx_seq_one_letter_code
_entity_poly.pdbx_strand_id
1 'polypeptide(L)'
;MSKWLLRGLVFAALMVIVRLLQGAMINAWETKAGLISAILVALFALVALAWGYVDGRSDARRNPDPERRDDLAMAWLLAGLFAGVVSGLVAWLIGMFYQNLYVEGLINEVTTFAAFTALLVFLSAIIGVALGHWLVDRKRPDEPRRREGDDDRADTDVFAAVREDQTQPVENR
;
A
#
# COMPACT_ATOMS: atom_id res chain seq x y z
N MET A 1 -14.94 7.12 -5.64
CA MET A 1 -13.82 7.24 -6.61
C MET A 1 -12.71 6.30 -6.19
N SER A 2 -12.10 5.61 -7.14
CA SER A 2 -10.92 4.75 -6.96
C SER A 2 -9.82 5.45 -6.16
N LYS A 3 -9.74 5.20 -4.84
CA LYS A 3 -8.76 5.84 -3.93
C LYS A 3 -7.31 5.69 -4.42
N TRP A 4 -7.05 4.61 -5.18
CA TRP A 4 -5.77 4.32 -5.82
C TRP A 4 -5.40 5.26 -6.99
N LEU A 5 -6.38 5.73 -7.78
CA LEU A 5 -6.13 6.62 -8.91
C LEU A 5 -5.61 8.00 -8.47
N LEU A 6 -6.19 8.58 -7.41
CA LEU A 6 -5.73 9.86 -6.88
C LEU A 6 -4.29 9.76 -6.37
N ARG A 7 -3.97 8.70 -5.61
CA ARG A 7 -2.61 8.44 -5.12
C ARG A 7 -1.64 8.30 -6.29
N GLY A 8 -1.98 7.45 -7.26
CA GLY A 8 -1.17 7.22 -8.45
C GLY A 8 -0.92 8.49 -9.24
N LEU A 9 -1.94 9.34 -9.43
CA LEU A 9 -1.81 10.62 -10.14
C LEU A 9 -0.90 11.59 -9.40
N VAL A 10 -1.04 11.72 -8.08
CA VAL A 10 -0.18 12.61 -7.28
C VAL A 10 1.28 12.14 -7.33
N PHE A 11 1.53 10.83 -7.19
CA PHE A 11 2.89 10.29 -7.31
C PHE A 11 3.44 10.39 -8.73
N ALA A 12 2.60 10.27 -9.77
CA ALA A 12 3.02 10.50 -11.15
C ALA A 12 3.53 11.93 -11.34
N ALA A 13 2.73 12.92 -10.92
CA ALA A 13 3.10 14.33 -11.02
C ALA A 13 4.35 14.66 -10.19
N LEU A 14 4.41 14.15 -8.96
CA LEU A 14 5.56 14.32 -8.07
C LEU A 14 6.83 13.72 -8.69
N MET A 15 6.74 12.53 -9.28
CA MET A 15 7.89 11.88 -9.91
C MET A 15 8.40 12.67 -11.11
N VAL A 16 7.51 13.24 -11.93
CA VAL A 16 7.91 14.14 -13.02
C VAL A 16 8.68 15.34 -12.49
N ILE A 17 8.19 15.99 -11.41
CA ILE A 17 8.88 17.12 -10.78
C ILE A 17 10.26 16.71 -10.26
N VAL A 18 10.34 15.57 -9.55
CA VAL A 18 11.60 15.05 -9.04
C VAL A 18 12.61 14.83 -10.16
N ARG A 19 12.18 14.29 -11.30
CA ARG A 19 13.06 14.06 -12.46
C ARG A 19 13.52 15.35 -13.11
N LEU A 20 12.65 16.36 -13.23
CA LEU A 20 13.03 17.68 -13.73
C LEU A 20 14.07 18.34 -12.82
N LEU A 21 13.86 18.28 -11.51
CA LEU A 21 14.82 18.79 -10.52
C LEU A 21 16.13 18.02 -10.58
N GLN A 22 16.07 16.69 -10.66
CA GLN A 22 17.24 15.83 -10.78
C GLN A 22 18.06 16.21 -12.03
N GLY A 23 17.42 16.35 -13.20
CA GLY A 23 18.10 16.76 -14.43
C GLY A 23 18.76 18.14 -14.32
N ALA A 24 18.04 19.12 -13.80
CA ALA A 24 18.56 20.48 -13.62
C ALA A 24 19.73 20.55 -12.63
N MET A 25 19.62 19.86 -11.49
CA MET A 25 20.64 19.85 -10.43
C MET A 25 21.88 19.06 -10.83
N ILE A 26 21.73 17.92 -11.50
CA ILE A 26 22.85 17.11 -11.99
C ILE A 26 23.64 17.89 -13.04
N ASN A 27 22.95 18.58 -13.95
CA ASN A 27 23.58 19.44 -14.95
C ASN A 27 24.37 20.62 -14.34
N ALA A 28 23.94 21.13 -13.17
CA ALA A 28 24.67 22.19 -12.46
C ALA A 28 25.83 21.66 -11.59
N TRP A 29 25.72 20.44 -11.06
CA TRP A 29 26.69 19.84 -10.12
C TRP A 29 26.99 18.37 -10.44
N GLU A 30 27.60 18.13 -11.60
CA GLU A 30 27.87 16.78 -12.12
C GLU A 30 28.66 15.90 -11.14
N THR A 31 29.63 16.46 -10.41
CA THR A 31 30.46 15.74 -9.42
C THR A 31 29.67 15.15 -8.25
N LYS A 32 28.44 15.62 -8.02
CA LYS A 32 27.57 15.18 -6.93
C LYS A 32 26.32 14.44 -7.42
N ALA A 33 26.28 14.05 -8.70
CA ALA A 33 25.09 13.48 -9.33
C ALA A 33 24.48 12.28 -8.58
N GLY A 34 25.34 11.37 -8.09
CA GLY A 34 24.90 10.22 -7.30
C GLY A 34 24.24 10.61 -5.98
N LEU A 35 24.80 11.60 -5.27
CA LEU A 35 24.28 12.07 -3.99
C LEU A 35 22.97 12.84 -4.15
N ILE A 36 22.86 13.67 -5.19
CA ILE A 36 21.61 14.38 -5.53
C ILE A 36 20.49 13.38 -5.81
N SER A 37 20.77 12.36 -6.63
CA SER A 37 19.80 11.31 -6.98
C SER A 37 19.36 10.52 -5.75
N ALA A 38 20.31 10.11 -4.91
CA ALA A 38 20.02 9.37 -3.68
C ALA A 38 19.10 10.16 -2.72
N ILE A 39 19.39 11.46 -2.52
CA ILE A 39 18.57 12.32 -1.66
C ILE A 39 17.16 12.50 -2.23
N LEU A 40 17.02 12.79 -3.52
CA LEU A 40 15.72 12.99 -4.14
C LEU A 40 14.85 11.73 -4.09
N VAL A 41 15.44 10.57 -4.39
CA VAL A 41 14.77 9.26 -4.26
C VAL A 41 14.37 8.99 -2.82
N ALA A 42 15.24 9.27 -1.85
CA ALA A 42 14.94 9.09 -0.44
C ALA A 42 13.79 10.01 0.01
N LEU A 43 13.79 11.28 -0.38
CA LEU A 43 12.71 12.23 -0.07
C LEU A 43 11.38 11.77 -0.68
N PHE A 44 11.40 11.30 -1.93
CA PHE A 44 10.21 10.76 -2.58
C PHE A 44 9.67 9.52 -1.84
N ALA A 45 10.55 8.59 -1.46
CA ALA A 45 10.20 7.43 -0.64
C ALA A 45 9.62 7.83 0.73
N LEU A 46 10.16 8.87 1.37
CA LEU A 46 9.64 9.38 2.64
C LEU A 46 8.21 9.95 2.50
N VAL A 47 7.91 10.62 1.39
CA VAL A 47 6.55 11.09 1.10
C VAL A 47 5.59 9.89 0.93
N ALA A 48 6.00 8.87 0.18
CA ALA A 48 5.23 7.62 0.03
C ALA A 48 5.01 6.91 1.37
N LEU A 49 6.06 6.81 2.19
CA LEU A 49 5.99 6.21 3.52
C LEU A 49 5.08 6.99 4.46
N ALA A 50 5.20 8.32 4.50
CA ALA A 50 4.38 9.17 5.37
C ALA A 50 2.89 9.05 5.01
N TRP A 51 2.55 9.04 3.71
CA TRP A 51 1.18 8.85 3.28
C TRP A 51 0.70 7.42 3.59
N GLY A 52 1.50 6.40 3.26
CA GLY A 52 1.20 5.01 3.62
C GLY A 52 0.94 4.84 5.12
N TYR A 53 1.73 5.50 5.97
CA TYR A 53 1.55 5.52 7.42
C TYR A 53 0.22 6.14 7.84
N VAL A 54 -0.15 7.29 7.27
CA VAL A 54 -1.45 7.93 7.54
C VAL A 54 -2.60 7.02 7.10
N ASP A 55 -2.48 6.37 5.93
CA ASP A 55 -3.46 5.43 5.41
C ASP A 55 -3.61 4.20 6.32
N GLY A 56 -2.51 3.54 6.71
CA GLY A 56 -2.56 2.38 7.61
C GLY A 56 -3.12 2.74 8.98
N ARG A 57 -2.74 3.90 9.53
CA ARG A 57 -3.30 4.38 10.79
C ARG A 57 -4.80 4.67 10.70
N SER A 58 -5.25 5.25 9.59
CA SER A 58 -6.67 5.52 9.37
C SER A 58 -7.47 4.23 9.21
N ASP A 59 -6.90 3.24 8.52
CA ASP A 59 -7.51 1.93 8.28
C ASP A 59 -7.66 1.14 9.59
N ALA A 60 -6.59 0.99 10.38
CA ALA A 60 -6.66 0.30 11.68
C ALA A 60 -7.64 0.97 12.67
N ARG A 61 -7.84 2.29 12.57
CA ARG A 61 -8.84 2.99 13.39
C ARG A 61 -10.28 2.71 12.95
N ARG A 62 -10.52 2.55 11.66
CA ARG A 62 -11.87 2.35 11.09
C ARG A 62 -12.32 0.90 11.21
N ASN A 63 -11.41 -0.05 11.05
CA ASN A 63 -11.72 -1.48 11.02
C ASN A 63 -10.96 -2.18 12.15
N PRO A 64 -11.61 -2.39 13.32
CA PRO A 64 -10.98 -3.05 14.46
C PRO A 64 -10.61 -4.50 14.24
N ASP A 65 -11.40 -5.18 13.42
CA ASP A 65 -11.20 -6.57 13.05
C ASP A 65 -10.16 -6.67 11.91
N PRO A 66 -9.03 -7.38 12.11
CA PRO A 66 -8.01 -7.56 11.08
C PRO A 66 -8.54 -8.16 9.78
N GLU A 67 -9.56 -9.02 9.84
CA GLU A 67 -10.10 -9.71 8.66
C GLU A 67 -10.94 -8.81 7.76
N ARG A 68 -11.38 -7.64 8.27
CA ARG A 68 -12.17 -6.67 7.53
C ARG A 68 -11.37 -5.51 6.94
N ARG A 69 -10.04 -5.48 7.10
CA ARG A 69 -9.20 -4.34 6.65
C ARG A 69 -9.27 -4.15 5.13
N ASP A 70 -9.21 -2.88 4.68
CA ASP A 70 -9.19 -2.56 3.23
C ASP A 70 -7.91 -3.15 2.60
N ASP A 71 -7.99 -3.66 1.37
CA ASP A 71 -6.82 -4.18 0.63
C ASP A 71 -5.91 -3.04 0.14
N LEU A 72 -5.18 -2.45 1.08
CA LEU A 72 -4.27 -1.35 0.84
C LEU A 72 -3.04 -1.78 0.02
N ALA A 73 -2.67 -3.06 0.06
CA ALA A 73 -1.59 -3.61 -0.75
C ALA A 73 -1.91 -3.48 -2.23
N MET A 74 -3.08 -3.96 -2.66
CA MET A 74 -3.53 -3.81 -4.04
C MET A 74 -3.63 -2.34 -4.46
N ALA A 75 -4.18 -1.49 -3.59
CA ALA A 75 -4.34 -0.06 -3.88
C ALA A 75 -3.00 0.65 -4.10
N TRP A 76 -1.99 0.36 -3.27
CA TRP A 76 -0.65 0.96 -3.39
C TRP A 76 0.16 0.36 -4.54
N LEU A 77 -0.03 -0.92 -4.87
CA LEU A 77 0.59 -1.55 -6.03
C LEU A 77 0.11 -0.91 -7.33
N LEU A 78 -1.22 -0.80 -7.50
CA LEU A 78 -1.81 -0.17 -8.68
C LEU A 78 -1.47 1.32 -8.76
N ALA A 79 -1.44 2.03 -7.63
CA ALA A 79 -1.03 3.43 -7.58
C ALA A 79 0.43 3.61 -8.02
N GLY A 80 1.35 2.79 -7.51
CA GLY A 80 2.77 2.81 -7.89
C GLY A 80 2.97 2.48 -9.37
N LEU A 81 2.29 1.45 -9.87
CA LEU A 81 2.36 1.06 -11.29
C LEU A 81 1.85 2.18 -12.20
N PHE A 82 0.68 2.75 -11.89
CA PHE A 82 0.12 3.87 -12.63
C PHE A 82 1.05 5.09 -12.58
N ALA A 83 1.61 5.40 -11.41
CA ALA A 83 2.55 6.49 -11.24
C ALA A 83 3.81 6.30 -12.10
N GLY A 84 4.39 5.10 -12.11
CA GLY A 84 5.58 4.77 -12.89
C GLY A 84 5.34 4.92 -14.40
N VAL A 85 4.27 4.32 -14.93
CA VAL A 85 3.96 4.37 -16.36
C VAL A 85 3.62 5.79 -16.82
N VAL A 86 2.75 6.49 -16.08
CA VAL A 86 2.33 7.85 -16.45
C VAL A 86 3.47 8.84 -16.34
N SER A 87 4.26 8.77 -15.26
CA SER A 87 5.42 9.67 -15.11
C SER A 87 6.51 9.39 -16.15
N GLY A 88 6.78 8.13 -16.49
CA GLY A 88 7.70 7.76 -17.57
C GLY A 88 7.25 8.30 -18.92
N LEU A 89 5.97 8.12 -19.26
CA LEU A 89 5.39 8.63 -20.50
C LEU A 89 5.46 10.16 -20.57
N VAL A 90 5.13 10.86 -19.48
CA VAL A 90 5.18 12.32 -19.41
C VAL A 90 6.63 12.83 -19.47
N ALA A 91 7.56 12.19 -18.76
CA ALA A 91 8.98 12.57 -18.81
C ALA A 91 9.56 12.39 -20.22
N TRP A 92 9.22 11.29 -20.90
CA TRP A 92 9.56 11.08 -22.30
C TRP A 92 9.00 12.17 -23.21
N LEU A 93 7.71 12.52 -23.05
CA LEU A 93 7.08 13.60 -23.81
C LEU A 93 7.82 14.93 -23.62
N ILE A 94 8.21 15.27 -22.39
CA ILE A 94 8.96 16.48 -22.07
C ILE A 94 10.37 16.42 -22.70
N GLY A 95 11.04 15.26 -22.65
CA GLY A 95 12.36 15.05 -23.23
C GLY A 95 12.40 15.25 -24.75
N MET A 96 11.29 15.03 -25.46
CA MET A 96 11.19 15.35 -26.90
C MET A 96 11.39 16.85 -27.18
N PHE A 97 11.02 17.73 -26.24
CA PHE A 97 11.15 19.18 -26.40
C PHE A 97 12.35 19.77 -25.64
N TYR A 98 12.89 19.07 -24.64
CA TYR A 98 14.01 19.51 -23.80
C TYR A 98 15.19 18.54 -23.87
N GLN A 99 16.21 18.86 -24.68
CA GLN A 99 17.41 18.03 -24.85
C GLN A 99 18.32 17.95 -23.61
N ASN A 100 18.15 18.85 -22.64
CA ASN A 100 18.85 18.77 -21.34
C ASN A 100 18.22 17.73 -20.39
N LEU A 101 17.05 17.17 -20.72
CA LEU A 101 16.48 16.07 -19.98
C LEU A 101 17.12 14.77 -20.50
N TYR A 102 17.95 14.14 -19.68
CA TYR A 102 18.56 12.85 -20.03
C TYR A 102 17.48 11.77 -19.92
N VAL A 103 16.78 11.53 -21.02
CA VAL A 103 15.74 10.51 -21.14
C VAL A 103 16.24 9.44 -22.09
N GLU A 104 16.21 8.18 -21.66
CA GLU A 104 16.52 7.05 -22.55
C GLU A 104 15.36 6.82 -23.55
N GLY A 105 15.49 5.83 -24.43
CA GLY A 105 14.41 5.45 -25.34
C GLY A 105 13.10 5.16 -24.58
N LEU A 106 11.95 5.45 -25.20
CA LEU A 106 10.59 5.31 -24.64
C LEU A 106 10.37 3.97 -23.90
N ILE A 107 10.92 2.88 -24.45
CA ILE A 107 10.78 1.54 -23.89
C ILE A 107 11.41 1.48 -22.48
N ASN A 108 12.61 2.03 -22.29
CA ASN A 108 13.30 2.00 -20.98
C ASN A 108 12.57 2.84 -19.93
N GLU A 109 11.97 3.95 -20.34
CA GLU A 109 11.18 4.81 -19.46
C GLU A 109 9.92 4.11 -18.95
N VAL A 110 9.17 3.46 -19.84
CA VAL A 110 7.90 2.82 -19.53
C VAL A 110 8.08 1.44 -18.88
N THR A 111 9.30 0.88 -18.90
CA THR A 111 9.61 -0.43 -18.29
C THR A 111 10.47 -0.29 -17.05
N THR A 112 11.76 0.00 -17.21
CA THR A 112 12.74 0.04 -16.12
C THR A 112 12.41 1.13 -15.12
N PHE A 113 12.24 2.38 -15.58
CA PHE A 113 11.92 3.49 -14.68
C PHE A 113 10.52 3.36 -14.09
N ALA A 114 9.55 2.90 -14.87
CA ALA A 114 8.22 2.63 -14.37
C ALA A 114 8.23 1.54 -13.28
N ALA A 115 8.93 0.44 -13.50
CA ALA A 115 9.07 -0.64 -12.52
C ALA A 115 9.80 -0.19 -11.26
N PHE A 116 10.88 0.59 -11.40
CA PHE A 116 11.59 1.17 -10.27
C PHE A 116 10.68 2.09 -9.44
N THR A 117 9.96 2.99 -10.11
CA THR A 117 9.02 3.91 -9.44
C THR A 117 7.90 3.14 -8.75
N ALA A 118 7.33 2.14 -9.43
CA ALA A 118 6.28 1.31 -8.87
C ALA A 118 6.75 0.57 -7.61
N LEU A 119 7.92 -0.05 -7.66
CA LEU A 119 8.51 -0.76 -6.54
C LEU A 119 8.83 0.20 -5.38
N LEU A 120 9.41 1.35 -5.67
CA LEU A 120 9.76 2.36 -4.68
C LEU A 120 8.51 2.85 -3.93
N VAL A 121 7.47 3.27 -4.67
CA VAL A 121 6.20 3.72 -4.09
C VAL A 121 5.55 2.61 -3.28
N PHE A 122 5.45 1.41 -3.85
CA PHE A 122 4.80 0.27 -3.21
C PHE A 122 5.49 -0.12 -1.90
N LEU A 123 6.80 -0.35 -1.92
CA LEU A 123 7.54 -0.77 -0.74
C LEU A 123 7.52 0.30 0.36
N SER A 124 7.81 1.55 0.02
CA SER A 124 7.81 2.64 1.00
C SER A 124 6.43 2.84 1.63
N ALA A 125 5.37 2.79 0.82
CA ALA A 125 4.01 2.95 1.32
C ALA A 125 3.57 1.77 2.18
N ILE A 126 3.87 0.52 1.79
CA ILE A 126 3.48 -0.66 2.57
C ILE A 126 4.22 -0.74 3.90
N ILE A 127 5.50 -0.36 3.93
CA ILE A 127 6.23 -0.19 5.20
C ILE A 127 5.53 0.87 6.07
N GLY A 128 5.13 2.00 5.48
CA GLY A 128 4.34 3.03 6.17
C GLY A 128 3.04 2.47 6.74
N VAL A 129 2.25 1.77 5.92
CA VAL A 129 0.97 1.16 6.31
C VAL A 129 1.17 0.19 7.48
N ALA A 130 2.14 -0.70 7.38
CA ALA A 130 2.45 -1.68 8.42
C ALA A 130 2.84 -1.00 9.75
N LEU A 131 3.66 0.06 9.70
CA LEU A 131 3.99 0.87 10.88
C LEU A 131 2.76 1.56 11.47
N GLY A 132 1.84 2.03 10.61
CA GLY A 132 0.57 2.63 11.00
C GLY A 132 -0.35 1.64 11.73
N HIS A 133 -0.49 0.44 11.19
CA HIS A 133 -1.22 -0.68 11.81
C HIS A 133 -0.61 -1.04 13.17
N TRP A 134 0.69 -1.32 13.21
CA TRP A 134 1.39 -1.73 14.43
C TRP A 134 1.25 -0.73 15.59
N LEU A 135 1.35 0.57 15.31
CA LEU A 135 1.22 1.61 16.35
C LEU A 135 -0.20 1.72 16.91
N VAL A 136 -1.23 1.45 16.10
CA VAL A 136 -2.64 1.47 16.55
C VAL A 136 -2.94 0.20 17.33
N ASP A 137 -2.54 -0.96 16.82
CA ASP A 137 -2.81 -2.26 17.45
C ASP A 137 -2.14 -2.36 18.83
N ARG A 138 -0.91 -1.84 18.99
CA ARG A 138 -0.21 -1.80 20.28
C ARG A 138 -0.91 -0.96 21.36
N LYS A 139 -1.78 -0.02 20.98
CA LYS A 139 -2.48 0.87 21.91
C LYS A 139 -3.85 0.35 22.33
N ARG A 140 -4.30 -0.78 21.78
CA ARG A 140 -5.60 -1.36 22.12
C ARG A 140 -5.44 -2.34 23.29
N PRO A 141 -6.31 -2.27 24.30
CA PRO A 141 -6.47 -3.36 25.26
C PRO A 141 -6.83 -4.64 24.49
N ASP A 142 -6.38 -5.80 24.98
CA ASP A 142 -6.86 -7.10 24.49
C ASP A 142 -8.37 -7.18 24.72
N GLU A 143 -9.17 -6.73 23.75
CA GLU A 143 -10.60 -7.04 23.76
C GLU A 143 -10.71 -8.54 23.55
N PRO A 144 -11.32 -9.28 24.51
CA PRO A 144 -11.49 -10.71 24.35
C PRO A 144 -12.28 -10.93 23.07
N ARG A 145 -11.70 -11.67 22.12
CA ARG A 145 -12.40 -12.11 20.91
C ARG A 145 -13.76 -12.63 21.35
N ARG A 146 -14.82 -11.90 21.04
CA ARG A 146 -16.17 -12.42 21.19
C ARG A 146 -16.22 -13.59 20.23
N ARG A 147 -16.12 -14.80 20.78
CA ARG A 147 -16.41 -16.04 20.05
C ARG A 147 -17.87 -15.92 19.59
N GLU A 148 -18.08 -15.37 18.39
CA GLU A 148 -19.27 -15.70 17.62
C GLU A 148 -19.18 -17.20 17.33
N GLY A 149 -19.91 -18.01 18.08
CA GLY A 149 -19.91 -19.46 17.88
C GLY A 149 -20.09 -20.34 19.12
N ASP A 150 -20.59 -19.81 20.24
CA ASP A 150 -21.09 -20.67 21.32
C ASP A 150 -22.59 -20.98 21.16
N ASP A 151 -23.39 -20.04 20.62
CA ASP A 151 -24.83 -20.25 20.43
C ASP A 151 -25.18 -21.04 19.15
N ASP A 152 -24.43 -20.89 18.05
CA ASP A 152 -24.71 -21.57 16.77
C ASP A 152 -24.17 -23.01 16.68
N ARG A 153 -23.32 -23.42 17.64
CA ARG A 153 -22.73 -24.76 17.65
C ARG A 153 -23.68 -25.81 18.22
N ALA A 154 -24.68 -25.40 19.01
CA ALA A 154 -25.67 -26.32 19.56
C ALA A 154 -26.54 -26.96 18.46
N ASP A 155 -26.85 -26.23 17.38
CA ASP A 155 -27.72 -26.70 16.30
C ASP A 155 -27.01 -27.54 15.22
N THR A 156 -25.67 -27.51 15.17
CA THR A 156 -24.88 -28.28 14.20
C THR A 156 -24.11 -29.45 14.81
N ASP A 157 -24.09 -29.58 16.14
CA ASP A 157 -23.45 -30.71 16.80
C ASP A 157 -24.40 -31.91 16.85
N VAL A 158 -24.37 -32.73 15.79
CA VAL A 158 -25.13 -33.98 15.65
C VAL A 158 -24.91 -34.93 16.84
N PHE A 159 -23.77 -34.81 17.54
CA PHE A 159 -23.46 -35.62 18.72
C PHE A 159 -24.12 -35.14 20.01
N ALA A 160 -24.55 -33.87 20.08
CA ALA A 160 -25.32 -33.34 21.21
C ALA A 160 -26.77 -33.87 21.18
N ALA A 161 -27.40 -33.87 20.00
CA ALA A 161 -28.76 -34.38 19.80
C ALA A 161 -28.91 -35.87 20.19
N VAL A 162 -27.87 -36.69 20.02
CA VAL A 162 -27.89 -38.12 20.38
C VAL A 162 -27.76 -38.36 21.90
N ARG A 163 -27.21 -37.41 22.67
CA ARG A 163 -27.09 -37.54 24.13
C ARG A 163 -28.38 -37.22 24.86
N GLU A 164 -29.20 -36.30 24.34
CA GLU A 164 -30.48 -35.95 24.97
C GLU A 164 -31.47 -37.14 24.96
N ASP A 165 -31.49 -37.92 23.89
CA ASP A 165 -32.42 -39.06 23.74
C ASP A 165 -32.12 -40.25 24.69
N GLN A 166 -30.91 -40.33 25.25
CA GLN A 166 -30.53 -41.40 26.20
C GLN A 166 -30.94 -41.11 27.65
N THR A 167 -31.48 -39.93 27.94
CA THR A 167 -31.80 -39.50 29.31
C THR A 167 -33.29 -39.61 29.66
N GLN A 168 -34.14 -40.10 28.75
CA GLN A 168 -35.54 -40.37 29.08
C GLN A 168 -35.63 -41.61 29.98
N PRO A 169 -36.14 -41.48 31.23
CA PRO A 169 -36.39 -42.65 32.06
C PRO A 169 -37.54 -43.43 31.42
N VAL A 170 -37.30 -44.72 31.15
CA VAL A 170 -38.35 -45.65 30.73
C VAL A 170 -39.36 -45.75 31.86
N GLU A 171 -40.47 -45.02 31.74
CA GLU A 171 -41.62 -45.14 32.63
C GLU A 171 -42.32 -46.46 32.31
N ASN A 172 -42.12 -47.44 33.20
CA ASN A 172 -42.73 -48.76 33.17
C ASN A 172 -44.25 -48.66 33.07
N ARG A 173 -44.84 -49.40 32.13
CA ARG A 173 -46.27 -49.74 32.14
C ARG A 173 -46.46 -51.25 32.04
#